data_AF-A0AAN6NN92-F1
#
_entry.id   AF-A0AAN6NN92-F1
#
_cell.length_a   1.000
_cell.length_b   1.000
_cell.length_c   1.000
_cell.angle_alpha   90.00
_cell.angle_beta   90.00
_cell.angle_gamma   90.00
#
_symmetry.space_group_name_H-M   'P 1'
#
loop_
_entity.id
_entity.type
_entity.pdbx_description
1 polymer ?
#
loop_
_entity_poly.entity_id
_entity_poly.type
_entity_poly.pdbx_seq_one_letter_code
_entity_poly.pdbx_strand_id
1 'polypeptide(L)'
;MLMRLSVSRPGLHILTRPILSSCNLNTTAPSAAMASNSTLAGNGSFETSTYKPRYIDIGINLADPIFRGHYHGKPRHPDDLAGVVQRAIDVGCTKLIVTGSSFKSSRDALKIAKEFPRHVYTTAGIHPCSSSIFSTSRHLHHDESGSESESPSTRPTTTTETAADTASTPIPVCAADPDPSAPQPEDPLLIDHVRTPQLIASLSDLITTNRNAGLIAFGEFGLDYDRLHYCSRTIQLHSFRSQLSLAASLTPQLPLFLHSRAAHRDFVDCLKEAFGPNLERLEKGGVVHSFTGTLEEMKELMDLGLFIGVNGCSFKTEENCAVVKEIRLDRMMLETDGPWCEVRGGHEGWKYLVQYYQRQEREKKEAEERKKKKKEEEEKEEQKQNPEREEAAKALADVSLNTNGTESQTQSAGNATPAASTSADASGTSTPTGQQQAGQKRERRKKQPQPPQQQKKNAKKESEVPERFKVVKKEKWEEGAMVKGRNEPCTIERIAIIVAGIKGTSLEEVCEAAWRNTVKVFGLE
;
A
#
# COMPACT_ATOMS: atom_id res chain seq x y z
N MET A 1 59.59 13.50 65.58
CA MET A 1 58.75 13.60 64.37
C MET A 1 57.46 14.29 64.80
N LEU A 2 57.09 15.43 64.20
CA LEU A 2 55.93 16.24 64.63
C LEU A 2 54.63 15.60 64.12
N MET A 3 53.48 15.54 64.82
CA MET A 3 52.70 16.44 65.71
C MET A 3 51.56 17.22 65.01
N ARG A 4 50.33 16.79 65.33
CA ARG A 4 49.08 17.55 65.60
C ARG A 4 48.47 18.51 64.55
N LEU A 5 47.20 18.19 64.21
CA LEU A 5 45.98 19.02 64.31
C LEU A 5 46.00 20.49 63.82
N SER A 6 45.04 20.85 62.96
CA SER A 6 43.89 21.68 63.39
C SER A 6 42.72 21.71 62.36
N VAL A 7 41.59 22.25 62.78
CA VAL A 7 40.31 22.41 62.05
C VAL A 7 40.11 23.87 61.62
N SER A 8 39.51 24.13 60.45
CA SER A 8 38.59 25.27 60.28
C SER A 8 37.73 25.26 59.00
N ARG A 9 36.42 25.43 59.20
CA ARG A 9 35.54 26.35 58.44
C ARG A 9 35.48 27.66 59.26
N PRO A 10 35.20 28.87 58.71
CA PRO A 10 33.99 29.19 57.93
C PRO A 10 34.20 30.18 56.77
N GLY A 11 33.11 30.70 56.18
CA GLY A 11 33.19 31.77 55.17
C GLY A 11 31.91 31.94 54.33
N LEU A 12 30.86 32.55 54.90
CA LEU A 12 29.70 33.03 54.14
C LEU A 12 29.95 34.50 53.74
N HIS A 13 29.79 34.86 52.47
CA HIS A 13 29.78 36.26 52.05
C HIS A 13 28.52 36.64 51.28
N ILE A 14 27.75 37.54 51.89
CA ILE A 14 26.64 38.30 51.30
C ILE A 14 27.19 39.69 50.91
N LEU A 15 26.75 40.25 49.78
CA LEU A 15 26.72 41.69 49.42
C LEU A 15 25.83 41.80 48.15
N THR A 16 24.52 42.08 48.25
CA THR A 16 23.80 43.38 48.35
C THR A 16 23.31 43.97 47.02
N ARG A 17 22.05 44.45 47.03
CA ARG A 17 21.39 45.30 45.99
C ARG A 17 21.58 46.80 46.26
N PRO A 18 21.47 47.66 45.24
CA PRO A 18 20.32 48.60 45.01
C PRO A 18 19.39 48.13 43.84
N ILE A 19 18.18 48.62 43.48
CA ILE A 19 17.12 49.54 43.98
C ILE A 19 17.48 51.01 44.32
N LEU A 20 16.79 52.06 43.82
CA LEU A 20 15.50 52.23 43.08
C LEU A 20 15.73 52.85 41.66
N SER A 21 14.81 53.32 40.79
CA SER A 21 13.44 53.93 40.84
C SER A 21 12.90 54.05 39.38
N SER A 22 11.63 54.26 38.98
CA SER A 22 10.28 54.21 39.61
C SER A 22 9.17 54.51 38.56
N CYS A 23 7.94 53.98 38.76
CA CYS A 23 6.65 54.42 38.14
C CYS A 23 6.47 54.20 36.61
N ASN A 24 5.26 54.00 36.03
CA ASN A 24 3.88 53.74 36.51
C ASN A 24 3.19 52.81 35.47
N LEU A 25 2.41 51.78 35.82
CA LEU A 25 1.00 51.78 36.30
C LEU A 25 -0.07 52.29 35.31
N ASN A 26 -0.69 51.35 34.58
CA ASN A 26 -2.14 51.19 34.32
C ASN A 26 -2.31 49.78 33.70
N THR A 27 -3.06 48.81 34.23
CA THR A 27 -4.44 48.78 34.76
C THR A 27 -5.50 48.80 33.65
N THR A 28 -5.91 47.61 33.18
CA THR A 28 -7.29 47.06 33.31
C THR A 28 -7.36 45.67 32.67
N ALA A 29 -8.04 44.72 33.32
CA ALA A 29 -8.61 43.54 32.66
C ALA A 29 -10.15 43.66 32.70
N PRO A 30 -10.88 43.32 31.62
CA PRO A 30 -12.33 43.23 31.65
C PRO A 30 -12.78 41.82 32.08
N SER A 31 -13.79 41.76 32.96
CA SER A 31 -14.49 40.53 33.33
C SER A 31 -15.55 40.16 32.28
N ALA A 32 -16.09 38.95 32.37
CA ALA A 32 -17.16 38.45 31.49
C ALA A 32 -18.48 39.24 31.66
N ALA A 33 -19.20 39.42 30.55
CA ALA A 33 -20.60 39.87 30.55
C ALA A 33 -21.35 39.40 29.29
N MET A 34 -22.62 39.01 29.48
CA MET A 34 -23.69 38.95 28.47
C MET A 34 -23.43 38.21 27.15
N ALA A 35 -23.76 36.92 27.11
CA ALA A 35 -24.13 36.24 25.88
C ALA A 35 -25.56 36.62 25.48
N SER A 36 -25.73 37.45 24.44
CA SER A 36 -27.03 37.82 23.88
C SER A 36 -27.50 36.81 22.83
N ASN A 37 -28.68 36.20 23.03
CA ASN A 37 -29.31 35.35 22.02
C ASN A 37 -29.65 36.14 20.74
N SER A 38 -29.06 35.75 19.62
CA SER A 38 -29.52 36.14 18.28
C SER A 38 -29.84 34.90 17.45
N THR A 39 -31.09 34.46 17.48
CA THR A 39 -31.56 33.25 16.80
C THR A 39 -31.65 33.46 15.28
N LEU A 40 -30.51 33.38 14.59
CA LEU A 40 -30.46 33.27 13.14
C LEU A 40 -30.72 31.82 12.73
N ALA A 41 -31.97 31.52 12.39
CA ALA A 41 -32.38 30.25 11.81
C ALA A 41 -31.88 30.11 10.36
N GLY A 42 -30.55 29.93 10.21
CA GLY A 42 -29.95 29.56 8.95
C GLY A 42 -30.43 28.15 8.57
N ASN A 43 -31.20 28.04 7.49
CA ASN A 43 -31.76 26.78 7.01
C ASN A 43 -30.68 25.93 6.30
N GLY A 44 -29.65 25.57 7.05
CA GLY A 44 -28.49 24.82 6.57
C GLY A 44 -28.89 23.38 6.25
N SER A 45 -28.90 23.05 4.96
CA SER A 45 -28.90 21.67 4.50
C SER A 45 -27.67 20.97 5.08
N PHE A 46 -27.88 20.01 5.97
CA PHE A 46 -26.82 19.12 6.47
C PHE A 46 -26.35 18.22 5.32
N GLU A 47 -25.45 18.74 4.49
CA GLU A 47 -24.61 17.90 3.64
C GLU A 47 -23.73 17.06 4.54
N THR A 48 -24.13 15.80 4.75
CA THR A 48 -23.31 14.80 5.44
C THR A 48 -22.10 14.49 4.55
N SER A 49 -21.03 15.27 4.71
CA SER A 49 -19.76 15.12 4.01
C SER A 49 -19.29 13.67 4.14
N THR A 50 -19.37 12.91 3.05
CA THR A 50 -19.00 11.50 3.06
C THR A 50 -17.49 11.39 3.17
N TYR A 51 -17.02 10.84 4.29
CA TYR A 51 -15.60 10.62 4.54
C TYR A 51 -14.94 9.91 3.36
N LYS A 52 -13.84 10.48 2.85
CA LYS A 52 -13.04 9.92 1.76
C LYS A 52 -11.75 9.37 2.36
N PRO A 53 -11.56 8.03 2.41
CA PRO A 53 -10.33 7.44 2.90
C PRO A 53 -9.09 7.97 2.17
N ARG A 54 -8.05 8.25 2.95
CA ARG A 54 -6.71 8.55 2.45
C ARG A 54 -5.72 7.53 3.02
N TYR A 55 -4.77 7.10 2.20
CA TYR A 55 -3.79 6.08 2.56
C TYR A 55 -2.38 6.50 2.20
N ILE A 56 -1.42 5.98 2.98
CA ILE A 56 -0.01 5.92 2.62
C ILE A 56 0.36 4.44 2.69
N ASP A 57 0.92 3.88 1.62
CA ASP A 57 1.48 2.53 1.61
C ASP A 57 2.94 2.61 2.06
N ILE A 58 3.27 2.12 3.26
CA ILE A 58 4.62 2.23 3.80
C ILE A 58 5.61 1.21 3.24
N GLY A 59 5.13 0.20 2.50
CA GLY A 59 5.95 -0.91 2.02
C GLY A 59 5.40 -1.43 0.70
N ILE A 60 5.92 -0.90 -0.42
CA ILE A 60 5.56 -1.36 -1.77
C ILE A 60 6.81 -1.53 -2.64
N ASN A 61 7.01 -2.74 -3.17
CA ASN A 61 8.23 -3.11 -3.90
C ASN A 61 8.18 -2.70 -5.39
N LEU A 62 7.81 -1.46 -5.71
CA LEU A 62 7.66 -0.98 -7.11
C LEU A 62 8.94 -1.08 -7.96
N ALA A 63 10.11 -1.26 -7.35
CA ALA A 63 11.36 -1.55 -8.04
C ALA A 63 11.46 -2.99 -8.60
N ASP A 64 10.50 -3.88 -8.27
CA ASP A 64 10.42 -5.23 -8.84
C ASP A 64 10.06 -5.17 -10.34
N PRO A 65 10.81 -5.89 -11.21
CA PRO A 65 10.57 -5.91 -12.66
C PRO A 65 9.13 -6.30 -13.08
N ILE A 66 8.34 -7.00 -12.26
CA ILE A 66 6.97 -7.40 -12.62
C ILE A 66 5.97 -6.23 -12.64
N PHE A 67 6.29 -5.09 -12.02
CA PHE A 67 5.49 -3.87 -12.19
C PHE A 67 5.72 -3.26 -13.57
N ARG A 68 6.94 -3.35 -14.10
CA ARG A 68 7.29 -3.05 -15.51
C ARG A 68 7.13 -4.25 -16.46
N GLY A 69 6.26 -5.22 -16.11
CA GLY A 69 5.84 -6.33 -16.99
C GLY A 69 6.86 -7.45 -17.25
N HIS A 70 7.99 -7.49 -16.55
CA HIS A 70 9.04 -8.49 -16.73
C HIS A 70 9.00 -9.57 -15.63
N TYR A 71 8.73 -10.83 -15.99
CA TYR A 71 8.58 -11.95 -15.06
C TYR A 71 9.61 -13.04 -15.32
N HIS A 72 10.49 -13.31 -14.35
CA HIS A 72 11.63 -14.25 -14.48
C HIS A 72 12.48 -13.92 -15.72
N GLY A 73 12.96 -12.68 -15.78
CA GLY A 73 13.72 -12.12 -16.91
C GLY A 73 12.97 -12.00 -18.25
N LYS A 74 11.68 -12.35 -18.33
CA LYS A 74 10.93 -12.44 -19.60
C LYS A 74 9.79 -11.42 -19.64
N PRO A 75 9.74 -10.50 -20.63
CA PRO A 75 8.62 -9.57 -20.78
C PRO A 75 7.31 -10.33 -21.04
N ARG A 76 6.21 -9.86 -20.45
CA ARG A 76 4.86 -10.47 -20.57
C ARG A 76 3.79 -9.48 -21.02
N HIS A 77 3.96 -8.21 -20.67
CA HIS A 77 3.14 -7.08 -21.12
C HIS A 77 4.00 -5.81 -21.16
N PRO A 78 3.53 -4.69 -21.76
CA PRO A 78 4.17 -3.39 -21.66
C PRO A 78 4.36 -2.91 -20.21
N ASP A 79 5.13 -1.85 -20.02
CA ASP A 79 5.23 -1.20 -18.71
C ASP A 79 3.86 -0.66 -18.25
N ASP A 80 3.49 -0.94 -17.01
CA ASP A 80 2.22 -0.56 -16.36
C ASP A 80 2.49 0.19 -15.05
N LEU A 81 3.73 0.56 -14.74
CA LEU A 81 4.07 1.21 -13.46
C LEU A 81 3.27 2.50 -13.21
N ALA A 82 3.11 3.32 -14.25
CA ALA A 82 2.26 4.52 -14.18
C ALA A 82 0.77 4.18 -13.93
N GLY A 83 0.28 3.08 -14.52
CA GLY A 83 -1.06 2.56 -14.27
C GLY A 83 -1.23 2.04 -12.84
N VAL A 84 -0.23 1.33 -12.30
CA VAL A 84 -0.20 0.86 -10.90
C VAL A 84 -0.25 2.03 -9.92
N VAL A 85 0.53 3.09 -10.16
CA VAL A 85 0.53 4.32 -9.35
C VAL A 85 -0.81 5.06 -9.47
N GLN A 86 -1.38 5.19 -10.68
CA GLN A 86 -2.69 5.84 -10.85
C GLN A 86 -3.81 5.07 -10.14
N ARG A 87 -3.85 3.73 -10.24
CA ARG A 87 -4.82 2.90 -9.51
C ARG A 87 -4.69 3.06 -7.99
N ALA A 88 -3.51 3.37 -7.46
CA ALA A 88 -3.31 3.72 -6.05
C ALA A 88 -3.96 5.07 -5.70
N ILE A 89 -3.70 6.10 -6.51
CA ILE A 89 -4.28 7.44 -6.35
C ILE A 89 -5.81 7.38 -6.43
N ASP A 90 -6.36 6.58 -7.35
CA ASP A 90 -7.79 6.38 -7.55
C ASP A 90 -8.52 5.77 -6.33
N VAL A 91 -7.82 5.04 -5.45
CA VAL A 91 -8.39 4.57 -4.17
C VAL A 91 -8.17 5.54 -3.00
N GLY A 92 -7.39 6.61 -3.20
CA GLY A 92 -6.97 7.54 -2.13
C GLY A 92 -5.58 7.25 -1.55
N CYS A 93 -4.84 6.28 -2.10
CA CYS A 93 -3.46 6.01 -1.71
C CYS A 93 -2.52 6.98 -2.45
N THR A 94 -2.20 8.09 -1.78
CA THR A 94 -1.58 9.27 -2.41
C THR A 94 -0.09 9.40 -2.15
N LYS A 95 0.46 8.65 -1.19
CA LYS A 95 1.90 8.55 -0.92
C LYS A 95 2.29 7.08 -0.84
N LEU A 96 3.40 6.71 -1.47
CA LEU A 96 3.91 5.33 -1.60
C LEU A 96 5.38 5.32 -1.21
N ILE A 97 5.77 4.44 -0.28
CA ILE A 97 7.17 4.29 0.14
C ILE A 97 7.74 3.04 -0.55
N VAL A 98 8.66 3.24 -1.49
CA VAL A 98 9.24 2.15 -2.28
C VAL A 98 10.49 1.60 -1.62
N THR A 99 10.42 0.33 -1.27
CA THR A 99 11.41 -0.40 -0.47
C THR A 99 12.77 -0.54 -1.18
N GLY A 100 13.82 0.02 -0.58
CA GLY A 100 15.21 -0.17 -0.99
C GLY A 100 15.89 -1.28 -0.17
N SER A 101 15.94 -2.49 -0.71
CA SER A 101 16.47 -3.70 -0.04
C SER A 101 17.95 -4.01 -0.32
N SER A 102 18.56 -3.35 -1.31
CA SER A 102 19.98 -3.46 -1.66
C SER A 102 20.47 -2.17 -2.32
N PHE A 103 21.78 -2.05 -2.59
CA PHE A 103 22.32 -0.93 -3.39
C PHE A 103 21.67 -0.79 -4.77
N LYS A 104 21.22 -1.90 -5.38
CA LYS A 104 20.54 -1.87 -6.68
C LYS A 104 19.10 -1.40 -6.53
N SER A 105 18.30 -2.08 -5.70
CA SER A 105 16.88 -1.75 -5.54
C SER A 105 16.66 -0.35 -4.95
N SER A 106 17.52 0.10 -4.02
CA SER A 106 17.50 1.49 -3.51
C SER A 106 17.76 2.52 -4.62
N ARG A 107 18.70 2.25 -5.54
CA ARG A 107 18.98 3.12 -6.70
C ARG A 107 17.88 3.08 -7.75
N ASP A 108 17.19 1.95 -7.90
CA ASP A 108 16.06 1.81 -8.82
C ASP A 108 14.80 2.50 -8.25
N ALA A 109 14.52 2.34 -6.96
CA ALA A 109 13.45 3.06 -6.26
C ALA A 109 13.66 4.58 -6.26
N LEU A 110 14.90 5.06 -6.12
CA LEU A 110 15.27 6.48 -6.32
C LEU A 110 15.03 7.01 -7.74
N LYS A 111 14.90 6.16 -8.76
CA LYS A 111 14.45 6.59 -10.10
C LYS A 111 12.93 6.75 -10.11
N ILE A 112 12.20 5.82 -9.52
CA ILE A 112 10.73 5.85 -9.43
C ILE A 112 10.26 7.07 -8.61
N ALA A 113 10.95 7.43 -7.52
CA ALA A 113 10.69 8.65 -6.75
C ALA A 113 10.84 9.95 -7.58
N LYS A 114 11.70 9.94 -8.61
CA LYS A 114 11.89 11.06 -9.55
C LYS A 114 10.88 11.04 -10.71
N GLU A 115 10.37 9.86 -11.06
CA GLU A 115 9.32 9.64 -12.07
C GLU A 115 7.93 10.08 -11.55
N PHE A 116 7.65 9.84 -10.26
CA PHE A 116 6.37 10.14 -9.61
C PHE A 116 6.51 11.11 -8.41
N PRO A 117 6.98 12.36 -8.62
CA PRO A 117 7.27 13.29 -7.54
C PRO A 117 6.02 13.62 -6.69
N ARG A 118 6.25 13.83 -5.39
CA ARG A 118 5.25 14.00 -4.31
C ARG A 118 4.40 12.76 -3.99
N HIS A 119 4.39 11.75 -4.85
CA HIS A 119 3.61 10.52 -4.67
C HIS A 119 4.49 9.34 -4.28
N VAL A 120 5.68 9.18 -4.88
CA VAL A 120 6.64 8.14 -4.52
C VAL A 120 7.80 8.70 -3.71
N TYR A 121 8.07 8.02 -2.61
CA TYR A 121 9.21 8.19 -1.72
C TYR A 121 9.94 6.84 -1.62
N THR A 122 11.08 6.77 -0.94
CA THR A 122 11.87 5.54 -0.89
C THR A 122 12.72 5.41 0.38
N THR A 123 13.15 4.19 0.65
CA THR A 123 14.08 3.82 1.72
C THR A 123 15.43 3.42 1.10
N ALA A 124 16.53 3.41 1.85
CA ALA A 124 17.76 2.72 1.44
C ALA A 124 18.41 1.93 2.58
N GLY A 125 18.78 0.68 2.30
CA GLY A 125 19.35 -0.28 3.26
C GLY A 125 19.80 -1.57 2.57
N ILE A 126 20.36 -2.50 3.35
CA ILE A 126 20.71 -3.85 2.92
C ILE A 126 19.90 -4.87 3.74
N HIS A 127 19.01 -5.58 3.05
CA HIS A 127 18.13 -6.61 3.60
C HIS A 127 18.93 -7.83 4.13
N PRO A 128 18.44 -8.58 5.14
CA PRO A 128 19.05 -9.84 5.57
C PRO A 128 19.38 -10.81 4.42
N CYS A 129 18.49 -11.04 3.43
CA CYS A 129 18.78 -11.90 2.28
C CYS A 129 19.85 -11.32 1.34
N SER A 130 20.01 -9.99 1.31
CA SER A 130 21.06 -9.29 0.53
C SER A 130 22.37 -9.10 1.32
N SER A 131 22.43 -9.54 2.59
CA SER A 131 23.57 -9.27 3.48
C SER A 131 24.80 -10.15 3.21
N SER A 132 24.70 -11.13 2.31
CA SER A 132 25.84 -11.92 1.83
C SER A 132 26.99 -11.07 1.25
N ILE A 133 26.73 -9.83 0.83
CA ILE A 133 27.75 -8.87 0.39
C ILE A 133 28.78 -8.50 1.49
N PHE A 134 28.40 -8.67 2.76
CA PHE A 134 29.31 -8.52 3.92
C PHE A 134 30.19 -9.75 4.17
N SER A 135 30.09 -10.80 3.33
CA SER A 135 30.89 -12.02 3.47
C SER A 135 32.15 -12.04 2.59
N THR A 136 33.20 -12.69 3.09
CA THR A 136 34.44 -12.99 2.35
C THR A 136 34.21 -13.96 1.20
N SER A 137 33.28 -14.92 1.34
CA SER A 137 33.00 -15.90 0.30
C SER A 137 32.23 -15.27 -0.87
N ARG A 138 32.79 -15.37 -2.08
CA ARG A 138 32.18 -14.83 -3.31
C ARG A 138 31.16 -15.79 -3.91
N HIS A 139 30.16 -16.19 -3.12
CA HIS A 139 29.02 -16.88 -3.71
C HIS A 139 28.23 -15.91 -4.59
N LEU A 140 27.80 -16.41 -5.75
CA LEU A 140 27.22 -15.60 -6.83
C LEU A 140 25.96 -14.88 -6.35
N HIS A 141 25.81 -13.60 -6.70
CA HIS A 141 24.58 -12.86 -6.48
C HIS A 141 23.41 -13.57 -7.16
N HIS A 142 22.40 -13.98 -6.39
CA HIS A 142 21.20 -14.62 -6.94
C HIS A 142 20.19 -13.59 -7.50
N ASP A 143 20.69 -12.55 -8.18
CA ASP A 143 19.87 -11.61 -8.95
C ASP A 143 19.32 -12.31 -10.21
N GLU A 144 18.08 -12.80 -10.14
CA GLU A 144 17.39 -13.57 -11.19
C GLU A 144 16.94 -12.69 -12.38
N SER A 145 17.89 -12.05 -13.07
CA SER A 145 17.86 -11.75 -14.52
C SER A 145 19.14 -11.03 -14.98
N GLY A 146 19.87 -11.64 -15.91
CA GLY A 146 21.19 -11.15 -16.33
C GLY A 146 21.25 -10.50 -17.70
N SER A 147 22.40 -9.90 -17.99
CA SER A 147 23.01 -9.84 -19.32
C SER A 147 24.54 -9.77 -19.18
N GLU A 148 25.28 -10.13 -20.22
CA GLU A 148 26.68 -10.54 -20.12
C GLU A 148 27.71 -9.38 -20.15
N SER A 149 28.96 -9.78 -19.94
CA SER A 149 30.17 -8.96 -19.81
C SER A 149 30.59 -8.13 -21.04
N GLU A 150 31.33 -7.05 -20.79
CA GLU A 150 32.44 -6.65 -21.66
C GLU A 150 33.78 -6.64 -20.89
N SER A 151 34.78 -7.35 -21.41
CA SER A 151 36.21 -7.19 -21.09
C SER A 151 37.03 -7.81 -22.24
N PRO A 152 38.10 -7.17 -22.77
CA PRO A 152 38.71 -7.62 -24.03
C PRO A 152 39.55 -8.90 -23.91
N SER A 153 39.50 -9.72 -24.96
CA SER A 153 40.32 -10.92 -25.10
C SER A 153 41.73 -10.60 -25.60
N THR A 154 42.76 -11.05 -24.87
CA THR A 154 44.11 -11.27 -25.41
C THR A 154 44.68 -12.59 -24.88
N ARG A 155 44.86 -13.56 -25.78
CA ARG A 155 45.42 -14.90 -25.52
C ARG A 155 46.71 -15.08 -26.33
N PRO A 156 47.77 -15.66 -25.74
CA PRO A 156 48.79 -16.42 -26.47
C PRO A 156 48.65 -17.93 -26.23
N THR A 157 49.19 -18.74 -27.14
CA THR A 157 49.14 -20.22 -27.09
C THR A 157 50.50 -20.84 -27.38
N THR A 158 51.00 -21.64 -26.44
CA THR A 158 52.15 -22.57 -26.53
C THR A 158 52.14 -23.42 -25.25
N THR A 159 52.44 -24.71 -25.15
CA THR A 159 52.51 -25.91 -26.02
C THR A 159 53.19 -27.00 -25.14
N THR A 160 52.64 -28.22 -25.13
CA THR A 160 53.34 -29.53 -24.88
C THR A 160 53.98 -29.87 -23.52
N GLU A 161 53.86 -31.17 -23.19
CA GLU A 161 54.71 -31.98 -22.26
C GLU A 161 54.62 -31.72 -20.74
N THR A 162 54.78 -32.71 -19.83
CA THR A 162 54.95 -34.19 -19.92
C THR A 162 54.06 -34.90 -18.86
N ALA A 163 54.00 -36.25 -18.87
CA ALA A 163 53.23 -37.05 -17.90
C ALA A 163 54.12 -37.76 -16.87
N ALA A 164 53.60 -38.00 -15.66
CA ALA A 164 54.17 -38.89 -14.64
C ALA A 164 53.06 -39.46 -13.71
N ASP A 165 53.20 -40.73 -13.30
CA ASP A 165 52.29 -41.42 -12.37
C ASP A 165 52.40 -40.90 -10.93
N THR A 166 51.31 -40.98 -10.16
CA THR A 166 51.31 -41.62 -8.82
C THR A 166 49.92 -41.85 -8.22
N ALA A 167 49.82 -42.92 -7.42
CA ALA A 167 48.83 -43.16 -6.36
C ALA A 167 47.31 -43.07 -6.69
N SER A 168 46.68 -44.24 -6.81
CA SER A 168 45.23 -44.37 -6.71
C SER A 168 44.74 -44.04 -5.29
N THR A 169 43.99 -42.95 -5.15
CA THR A 169 43.11 -42.69 -4.00
C THR A 169 41.65 -42.94 -4.39
N PRO A 170 40.80 -43.49 -3.50
CA PRO A 170 39.42 -43.80 -3.84
C PRO A 170 38.64 -42.52 -4.19
N ILE A 171 37.89 -42.59 -5.29
CA ILE A 171 37.00 -41.51 -5.72
C ILE A 171 36.01 -41.22 -4.57
N PRO A 172 35.93 -39.97 -4.06
CA PRO A 172 34.88 -39.63 -3.10
C PRO A 172 33.53 -39.80 -3.80
N VAL A 173 32.68 -40.65 -3.23
CA VAL A 173 31.31 -40.89 -3.72
C VAL A 173 30.62 -39.55 -3.90
N CYS A 174 29.93 -39.37 -5.04
CA CYS A 174 29.33 -38.12 -5.45
C CYS A 174 28.65 -37.41 -4.28
N ALA A 175 29.19 -36.26 -3.87
CA ALA A 175 28.46 -35.34 -3.02
C ALA A 175 27.17 -35.01 -3.76
N ALA A 176 26.02 -35.35 -3.15
CA ALA A 176 24.73 -34.96 -3.71
C ALA A 176 24.71 -33.43 -3.85
N ASP A 177 24.13 -32.92 -4.94
CA ASP A 177 23.97 -31.48 -5.13
C ASP A 177 23.35 -30.88 -3.86
N PRO A 178 24.00 -29.89 -3.22
CA PRO A 178 23.56 -29.40 -1.92
C PRO A 178 22.15 -28.82 -2.06
N ASP A 179 21.24 -29.22 -1.16
CA ASP A 179 19.86 -28.75 -1.15
C ASP A 179 19.83 -27.22 -1.16
N PRO A 180 19.29 -26.56 -2.21
CA PRO A 180 19.26 -25.10 -2.29
C PRO A 180 18.36 -24.46 -1.21
N SER A 181 17.60 -25.26 -0.48
CA SER A 181 16.79 -24.87 0.67
C SER A 181 17.58 -24.85 1.99
N ALA A 182 18.77 -25.46 2.04
CA ALA A 182 19.55 -25.66 3.26
C ALA A 182 20.15 -24.33 3.78
N PRO A 183 20.24 -24.13 5.11
CA PRO A 183 20.92 -22.98 5.70
C PRO A 183 22.38 -22.84 5.24
N GLN A 184 22.81 -21.62 4.97
CA GLN A 184 24.22 -21.30 4.73
C GLN A 184 25.05 -21.58 6.00
N PRO A 185 26.34 -21.96 5.88
CA PRO A 185 27.20 -22.23 7.04
C PRO A 185 27.30 -21.05 8.02
N GLU A 186 27.23 -21.38 9.31
CA GLU A 186 27.49 -20.46 10.42
C GLU A 186 28.98 -20.47 10.77
N ASP A 187 29.76 -19.58 10.16
CA ASP A 187 31.19 -19.39 10.45
C ASP A 187 31.53 -17.89 10.56
N PRO A 188 31.94 -17.39 11.74
CA PRO A 188 32.40 -16.00 11.92
C PRO A 188 33.60 -15.60 11.05
N LEU A 189 34.42 -16.55 10.59
CA LEU A 189 35.54 -16.26 9.67
C LEU A 189 35.07 -15.85 8.27
N LEU A 190 33.79 -16.05 7.96
CA LEU A 190 33.17 -15.58 6.73
C LEU A 190 32.82 -14.08 6.74
N ILE A 191 33.01 -13.35 7.85
CA ILE A 191 32.75 -11.89 7.93
C ILE A 191 33.88 -11.11 7.24
N ASP A 192 33.54 -10.33 6.22
CA ASP A 192 34.51 -9.45 5.55
C ASP A 192 34.69 -8.12 6.32
N HIS A 193 35.50 -8.18 7.38
CA HIS A 193 35.92 -7.02 8.15
C HIS A 193 36.70 -5.98 7.32
N VAL A 194 37.27 -6.36 6.17
CA VAL A 194 38.02 -5.44 5.30
C VAL A 194 37.09 -4.64 4.39
N ARG A 195 35.97 -5.24 3.94
CA ARG A 195 34.95 -4.66 3.03
C ARG A 195 33.77 -3.99 3.76
N THR A 196 33.48 -4.40 4.99
CA THR A 196 32.39 -3.85 5.81
C THR A 196 32.44 -2.32 5.90
N PRO A 197 33.59 -1.66 6.19
CA PRO A 197 33.65 -0.21 6.31
C PRO A 197 33.28 0.55 5.03
N GLN A 198 33.64 0.03 3.85
CA GLN A 198 33.37 0.67 2.56
C GLN A 198 31.93 0.43 2.10
N LEU A 199 31.32 -0.70 2.47
CA LEU A 199 29.87 -0.91 2.30
C LEU A 199 29.09 0.10 3.15
N ILE A 200 29.48 0.27 4.42
CA ILE A 200 28.84 1.24 5.32
C ILE A 200 29.07 2.69 4.87
N ALA A 201 30.26 3.05 4.39
CA ALA A 201 30.52 4.35 3.77
C ALA A 201 29.66 4.57 2.52
N SER A 202 29.61 3.59 1.59
CA SER A 202 28.80 3.67 0.37
C SER A 202 27.31 3.81 0.67
N LEU A 203 26.82 3.22 1.76
CA LEU A 203 25.44 3.33 2.22
C LEU A 203 25.18 4.70 2.87
N SER A 204 26.13 5.22 3.65
CA SER A 204 26.10 6.59 4.17
C SER A 204 26.02 7.62 3.04
N ASP A 205 26.87 7.50 2.01
CA ASP A 205 26.91 8.39 0.85
C ASP A 205 25.59 8.32 0.05
N LEU A 206 25.06 7.11 -0.17
CA LEU A 206 23.76 6.91 -0.82
C LEU A 206 22.63 7.61 -0.05
N ILE A 207 22.56 7.39 1.26
CA ILE A 207 21.54 7.96 2.14
C ILE A 207 21.65 9.49 2.19
N THR A 208 22.81 10.03 2.53
CA THR A 208 23.04 11.47 2.74
C THR A 208 22.83 12.28 1.45
N THR A 209 23.33 11.80 0.31
CA THR A 209 23.21 12.49 -0.98
C THR A 209 21.75 12.57 -1.48
N ASN A 210 20.89 11.61 -1.11
CA ASN A 210 19.55 11.47 -1.70
C ASN A 210 18.38 11.85 -0.76
N ARG A 211 18.64 12.40 0.44
CA ARG A 211 17.58 12.85 1.37
C ARG A 211 16.58 13.83 0.71
N ASN A 212 17.09 14.75 -0.10
CA ASN A 212 16.27 15.72 -0.83
C ASN A 212 15.68 15.18 -2.15
N ALA A 213 15.89 13.89 -2.45
CA ALA A 213 15.48 13.22 -3.68
C ALA A 213 14.45 12.08 -3.43
N GLY A 214 13.72 12.17 -2.31
CA GLY A 214 12.66 11.22 -1.93
C GLY A 214 13.09 10.12 -0.96
N LEU A 215 14.37 10.07 -0.53
CA LEU A 215 14.85 9.11 0.46
C LEU A 215 14.50 9.58 1.87
N ILE A 216 13.50 8.92 2.48
CA ILE A 216 12.86 9.34 3.74
C ILE A 216 13.20 8.45 4.93
N ALA A 217 13.71 7.24 4.70
CA ALA A 217 13.97 6.25 5.76
C ALA A 217 15.25 5.44 5.50
N PHE A 218 15.88 4.98 6.58
CA PHE A 218 16.93 3.97 6.51
C PHE A 218 16.29 2.58 6.61
N GLY A 219 16.39 1.81 5.53
CA GLY A 219 15.93 0.44 5.43
C GLY A 219 15.68 0.06 3.97
N GLU A 220 15.32 -1.16 3.63
CA GLU A 220 14.96 -2.26 4.51
C GLU A 220 16.20 -2.98 5.06
N PHE A 221 16.25 -3.19 6.37
CA PHE A 221 17.34 -3.92 7.04
C PHE A 221 16.85 -4.58 8.33
N GLY A 222 17.52 -5.63 8.80
CA GLY A 222 17.03 -6.44 9.91
C GLY A 222 17.47 -7.90 9.82
N LEU A 223 16.64 -8.82 10.34
CA LEU A 223 16.94 -10.26 10.44
C LEU A 223 15.77 -11.11 9.92
N ASP A 224 16.05 -12.09 9.06
CA ASP A 224 15.08 -13.09 8.56
C ASP A 224 15.67 -14.51 8.71
N TYR A 225 15.26 -15.22 9.75
CA TYR A 225 15.71 -16.58 10.03
C TYR A 225 14.90 -17.67 9.31
N ASP A 226 13.83 -17.32 8.58
CA ASP A 226 13.20 -18.21 7.60
C ASP A 226 13.96 -18.22 6.25
N ARG A 227 15.06 -17.46 6.15
CA ARG A 227 15.84 -17.24 4.90
C ARG A 227 17.34 -17.50 5.04
N LEU A 228 17.73 -18.34 5.99
CA LEU A 228 19.14 -18.71 6.22
C LEU A 228 19.83 -19.35 5.00
N HIS A 229 19.09 -19.85 4.01
CA HIS A 229 19.64 -20.33 2.72
C HIS A 229 20.17 -19.20 1.81
N TYR A 230 19.72 -17.95 1.98
CA TYR A 230 20.28 -16.80 1.27
C TYR A 230 21.46 -16.16 2.03
N CYS A 231 21.39 -16.12 3.36
CA CYS A 231 22.42 -15.51 4.20
C CYS A 231 22.37 -16.09 5.63
N SER A 232 23.50 -16.60 6.14
CA SER A 232 23.59 -17.17 7.48
C SER A 232 23.37 -16.13 8.58
N ARG A 233 22.87 -16.58 9.74
CA ARG A 233 22.53 -15.74 10.90
C ARG A 233 23.73 -14.90 11.33
N THR A 234 24.92 -15.46 11.32
CA THR A 234 26.19 -14.77 11.62
C THR A 234 26.41 -13.53 10.73
N ILE A 235 26.19 -13.66 9.41
CA ILE A 235 26.36 -12.54 8.47
C ILE A 235 25.19 -11.55 8.56
N GLN A 236 23.95 -12.02 8.75
CA GLN A 236 22.79 -11.15 9.00
C GLN A 236 22.99 -10.28 10.24
N LEU A 237 23.42 -10.86 11.37
CA LEU A 237 23.69 -10.14 12.62
C LEU A 237 24.79 -9.09 12.48
N HIS A 238 25.87 -9.41 11.77
CA HIS A 238 26.96 -8.47 11.48
C HIS A 238 26.50 -7.31 10.59
N SER A 239 25.76 -7.60 9.53
CA SER A 239 25.13 -6.60 8.66
C SER A 239 24.18 -5.69 9.43
N PHE A 240 23.29 -6.26 10.25
CA PHE A 240 22.31 -5.50 11.02
C PHE A 240 22.97 -4.58 12.03
N ARG A 241 23.91 -5.08 12.85
CA ARG A 241 24.70 -4.24 13.78
C ARG A 241 25.47 -3.13 13.07
N SER A 242 26.09 -3.42 11.93
CA SER A 242 26.87 -2.44 11.16
C SER A 242 25.97 -1.31 10.63
N GLN A 243 24.78 -1.64 10.12
CA GLN A 243 23.80 -0.66 9.64
C GLN A 243 23.13 0.11 10.79
N LEU A 244 22.84 -0.52 11.93
CA LEU A 244 22.35 0.14 13.14
C LEU A 244 23.35 1.16 13.69
N SER A 245 24.65 0.82 13.69
CA SER A 245 25.73 1.72 14.07
C SER A 245 25.79 2.95 13.16
N LEU A 246 25.67 2.76 11.84
CA LEU A 246 25.53 3.88 10.90
C LEU A 246 24.28 4.71 11.22
N ALA A 247 23.12 4.08 11.43
CA ALA A 247 21.86 4.76 11.70
C ALA A 247 21.92 5.67 12.94
N ALA A 248 22.54 5.18 14.02
CA ALA A 248 22.77 5.95 15.25
C ALA A 248 23.75 7.13 15.06
N SER A 249 24.68 7.03 14.10
CA SER A 249 25.65 8.10 13.78
C SER A 249 25.12 9.21 12.87
N LEU A 250 24.05 8.95 12.11
CA LEU A 250 23.50 9.91 11.14
C LEU A 250 22.88 11.12 11.84
N THR A 251 23.30 12.33 11.46
CA THR A 251 22.76 13.59 11.99
C THR A 251 22.14 14.45 10.87
N PRO A 252 20.85 14.79 10.93
CA PRO A 252 19.84 14.18 11.79
C PRO A 252 19.63 12.70 11.42
N GLN A 253 19.12 11.90 12.35
CA GLN A 253 18.72 10.53 12.06
C GLN A 253 17.59 10.49 11.01
N LEU A 254 17.44 9.35 10.34
CA LEU A 254 16.23 8.99 9.59
C LEU A 254 15.41 7.98 10.40
N PRO A 255 14.08 7.93 10.24
CA PRO A 255 13.28 6.83 10.76
C PRO A 255 13.74 5.50 10.14
N LEU A 256 13.63 4.42 10.91
CA LEU A 256 14.05 3.09 10.48
C LEU A 256 12.89 2.30 9.88
N PHE A 257 13.16 1.59 8.78
CA PHE A 257 12.26 0.62 8.16
C PHE A 257 12.85 -0.78 8.34
N LEU A 258 12.33 -1.49 9.34
CA LEU A 258 12.99 -2.65 9.95
C LEU A 258 12.30 -3.98 9.60
N HIS A 259 13.09 -4.98 9.22
CA HIS A 259 12.64 -6.35 8.99
C HIS A 259 12.88 -7.24 10.21
N SER A 260 11.88 -8.00 10.64
CA SER A 260 12.06 -9.07 11.64
C SER A 260 11.21 -10.29 11.30
N ARG A 261 11.83 -11.45 11.11
CA ARG A 261 11.15 -12.74 10.90
C ARG A 261 11.89 -13.86 11.60
N ALA A 262 11.18 -14.57 12.49
CA ALA A 262 11.69 -15.65 13.34
C ALA A 262 12.94 -15.29 14.19
N ALA A 263 13.20 -13.99 14.38
CA ALA A 263 14.47 -13.46 14.91
C ALA A 263 14.31 -12.44 16.06
N HIS A 264 13.08 -12.27 16.60
CA HIS A 264 12.71 -11.16 17.50
C HIS A 264 13.69 -10.87 18.62
N ARG A 265 14.15 -11.89 19.35
CA ARG A 265 15.11 -11.71 20.46
C ARG A 265 16.40 -11.05 19.99
N ASP A 266 17.08 -11.65 19.01
CA ASP A 266 18.34 -11.11 18.50
C ASP A 266 18.15 -9.72 17.87
N PHE A 267 17.00 -9.51 17.22
CA PHE A 267 16.62 -8.23 16.62
C PHE A 267 16.48 -7.12 17.66
N VAL A 268 15.76 -7.39 18.75
CA VAL A 268 15.58 -6.46 19.89
C VAL A 268 16.88 -6.27 20.66
N ASP A 269 17.68 -7.31 20.89
CA ASP A 269 18.98 -7.22 21.56
C ASP A 269 19.93 -6.29 20.77
N CYS A 270 19.97 -6.39 19.43
CA CYS A 270 20.75 -5.48 18.58
C CYS A 270 20.23 -4.03 18.59
N LEU A 271 18.91 -3.84 18.61
CA LEU A 271 18.30 -2.49 18.72
C LEU A 271 18.64 -1.82 20.05
N LYS A 272 18.57 -2.57 21.16
CA LYS A 272 18.91 -2.08 22.51
C LYS A 272 20.41 -1.78 22.64
N GLU A 273 21.27 -2.57 22.01
CA GLU A 273 22.71 -2.29 21.89
C GLU A 273 22.97 -0.96 21.14
N ALA A 274 22.27 -0.75 20.02
CA ALA A 274 22.43 0.44 19.17
C ALA A 274 21.81 1.73 19.75
N PHE A 275 20.65 1.66 20.42
CA PHE A 275 19.88 2.84 20.81
C PHE A 275 19.60 2.98 22.32
N GLY A 276 20.06 2.05 23.15
CA GLY A 276 19.79 2.02 24.59
C GLY A 276 18.61 1.11 24.95
N PRO A 277 18.45 0.70 26.23
CA PRO A 277 17.47 -0.30 26.65
C PRO A 277 16.01 0.03 26.33
N ASN A 278 15.65 1.31 26.17
CA ASN A 278 14.30 1.76 25.80
C ASN A 278 14.30 2.43 24.40
N LEU A 279 15.34 2.17 23.60
CA LEU A 279 15.64 2.85 22.34
C LEU A 279 15.73 4.38 22.46
N GLU A 280 16.11 4.90 23.62
CA GLU A 280 16.06 6.33 23.93
C GLU A 280 16.95 7.24 23.06
N ARG A 281 17.91 6.66 22.31
CA ARG A 281 18.72 7.38 21.31
C ARG A 281 18.13 7.34 19.89
N LEU A 282 16.96 6.72 19.66
CA LEU A 282 16.32 6.60 18.35
C LEU A 282 15.33 7.77 18.12
N GLU A 283 15.86 8.95 17.79
CA GLU A 283 15.14 10.22 17.76
C GLU A 283 13.95 10.26 16.80
N LYS A 284 13.99 9.47 15.71
CA LYS A 284 12.93 9.40 14.69
C LYS A 284 11.98 8.21 14.86
N GLY A 285 12.25 7.31 15.81
CA GLY A 285 11.58 6.02 15.89
C GLY A 285 11.84 5.15 14.65
N GLY A 286 11.00 4.14 14.49
CA GLY A 286 10.99 3.26 13.32
C GLY A 286 9.73 2.40 13.28
N VAL A 287 9.57 1.70 12.17
CA VAL A 287 8.50 0.71 11.96
C VAL A 287 9.11 -0.66 11.75
N VAL A 288 8.56 -1.68 12.42
CA VAL A 288 8.76 -3.09 12.07
C VAL A 288 7.69 -3.44 11.05
N HIS A 289 8.09 -3.60 9.79
CA HIS A 289 7.17 -3.76 8.67
C HIS A 289 6.69 -5.21 8.51
N SER A 290 5.60 -5.41 7.77
CA SER A 290 5.05 -6.72 7.39
C SER A 290 4.92 -7.68 8.59
N PHE A 291 4.42 -7.16 9.72
CA PHE A 291 4.52 -7.88 10.99
C PHE A 291 3.63 -9.14 10.99
N THR A 292 4.25 -10.28 11.30
CA THR A 292 3.59 -11.58 11.46
C THR A 292 4.08 -12.38 12.68
N GLY A 293 4.68 -11.70 13.66
CA GLY A 293 5.16 -12.31 14.92
C GLY A 293 4.04 -12.56 15.95
N THR A 294 4.43 -12.92 17.18
CA THR A 294 3.49 -13.22 18.27
C THR A 294 2.92 -11.97 18.94
N LEU A 295 1.94 -12.17 19.83
CA LEU A 295 1.32 -11.12 20.64
C LEU A 295 2.33 -10.47 21.62
N GLU A 296 3.27 -11.26 22.12
CA GLU A 296 4.30 -10.88 23.08
C GLU A 296 5.39 -10.06 22.38
N GLU A 297 5.85 -10.54 21.21
CA GLU A 297 6.80 -9.82 20.35
C GLU A 297 6.24 -8.45 19.94
N MET A 298 4.98 -8.41 19.50
CA MET A 298 4.28 -7.19 19.10
C MET A 298 4.17 -6.17 20.26
N LYS A 299 3.89 -6.64 21.47
CA LYS A 299 3.82 -5.80 22.68
C LYS A 299 5.18 -5.20 23.03
N GLU A 300 6.24 -6.00 23.07
CA GLU A 300 7.60 -5.49 23.36
C GLU A 300 8.01 -4.41 22.34
N LEU A 301 7.73 -4.61 21.05
CA LEU A 301 8.03 -3.60 20.02
C LEU A 301 7.27 -2.29 20.24
N MET A 302 5.97 -2.33 20.57
CA MET A 302 5.19 -1.12 20.87
C MET A 302 5.63 -0.41 22.16
N ASP A 303 6.06 -1.18 23.17
CA ASP A 303 6.54 -0.65 24.45
C ASP A 303 7.94 -0.04 24.32
N LEU A 304 8.79 -0.57 23.43
CA LEU A 304 10.01 0.07 22.92
C LEU A 304 9.74 1.26 21.97
N GLY A 305 8.46 1.64 21.79
CA GLY A 305 8.06 2.83 21.04
C GLY A 305 8.00 2.66 19.52
N LEU A 306 8.30 1.47 18.98
CA LEU A 306 8.27 1.19 17.55
C LEU A 306 6.83 1.07 17.01
N PHE A 307 6.66 1.40 15.74
CA PHE A 307 5.42 1.20 15.00
C PHE A 307 5.36 -0.21 14.40
N ILE A 308 4.14 -0.71 14.18
CA ILE A 308 3.87 -2.03 13.60
C ILE A 308 3.21 -1.84 12.23
N GLY A 309 3.87 -2.31 11.18
CA GLY A 309 3.35 -2.36 9.82
C GLY A 309 2.44 -3.58 9.61
N VAL A 310 1.29 -3.36 8.98
CA VAL A 310 0.22 -4.36 8.83
C VAL A 310 -0.18 -4.48 7.36
N ASN A 311 -0.15 -5.71 6.82
CA ASN A 311 -0.53 -6.03 5.45
C ASN A 311 -1.31 -7.35 5.35
N GLY A 312 -1.54 -7.85 4.14
CA GLY A 312 -2.34 -9.05 3.91
C GLY A 312 -1.68 -10.37 4.34
N CYS A 313 -0.40 -10.36 4.71
CA CYS A 313 0.26 -11.46 5.42
C CYS A 313 -0.07 -11.45 6.92
N SER A 314 -0.32 -10.29 7.52
CA SER A 314 -0.75 -10.11 8.92
C SER A 314 -2.20 -10.59 9.19
N PHE A 315 -2.90 -11.13 8.18
CA PHE A 315 -4.28 -11.65 8.32
C PHE A 315 -4.45 -13.11 7.87
N LYS A 316 -3.36 -13.89 7.73
CA LYS A 316 -3.45 -15.26 7.20
C LYS A 316 -4.23 -16.19 8.14
N THR A 317 -3.92 -16.17 9.43
CA THR A 317 -4.50 -17.06 10.44
C THR A 317 -5.30 -16.33 11.53
N GLU A 318 -6.00 -17.09 12.36
CA GLU A 318 -6.71 -16.58 13.56
C GLU A 318 -5.74 -15.90 14.53
N GLU A 319 -4.54 -16.48 14.73
CA GLU A 319 -3.49 -15.92 15.58
C GLU A 319 -2.99 -14.58 15.04
N ASN A 320 -2.73 -14.46 13.73
CA ASN A 320 -2.30 -13.18 13.15
C ASN A 320 -3.38 -12.09 13.35
N CYS A 321 -4.65 -12.44 13.15
CA CYS A 321 -5.76 -11.51 13.33
C CYS A 321 -5.97 -11.15 14.82
N ALA A 322 -5.71 -12.08 15.74
CA ALA A 322 -5.71 -11.81 17.18
C ALA A 322 -4.59 -10.85 17.58
N VAL A 323 -3.40 -10.92 16.98
CA VAL A 323 -2.33 -9.93 17.20
C VAL A 323 -2.73 -8.56 16.63
N VAL A 324 -3.25 -8.49 15.40
CA VAL A 324 -3.72 -7.23 14.78
C VAL A 324 -4.78 -6.54 15.62
N LYS A 325 -5.66 -7.31 16.27
CA LYS A 325 -6.67 -6.78 17.20
C LYS A 325 -6.06 -5.97 18.34
N GLU A 326 -4.91 -6.39 18.85
CA GLU A 326 -4.23 -5.81 20.02
C GLU A 326 -3.23 -4.70 19.66
N ILE A 327 -2.79 -4.57 18.40
CA ILE A 327 -1.96 -3.42 17.95
C ILE A 327 -2.71 -2.11 18.21
N ARG A 328 -2.10 -1.16 18.94
CA ARG A 328 -2.74 0.13 19.23
C ARG A 328 -2.81 1.02 17.98
N LEU A 329 -3.89 1.78 17.80
CA LEU A 329 -4.04 2.70 16.66
C LEU A 329 -2.98 3.82 16.66
N ASP A 330 -2.38 4.18 17.80
CA ASP A 330 -1.25 5.14 17.87
C ASP A 330 0.12 4.50 17.57
N ARG A 331 0.16 3.21 17.20
CA ARG A 331 1.37 2.48 16.75
C ARG A 331 1.20 1.73 15.43
N MET A 332 0.01 1.74 14.83
CA MET A 332 -0.25 1.04 13.58
C MET A 332 0.15 1.85 12.33
N MET A 333 0.70 1.18 11.33
CA MET A 333 0.82 1.66 9.95
C MET A 333 0.26 0.59 8.99
N LEU A 334 -0.09 0.99 7.76
CA LEU A 334 -0.66 0.10 6.75
C LEU A 334 0.26 0.01 5.53
N GLU A 335 0.34 -1.19 4.95
CA GLU A 335 1.08 -1.44 3.71
C GLU A 335 0.46 -2.59 2.91
N THR A 336 0.89 -2.75 1.66
CA THR A 336 0.48 -3.91 0.84
C THR A 336 1.55 -4.99 0.73
N ASP A 337 2.83 -4.65 0.91
CA ASP A 337 4.00 -5.47 0.50
C ASP A 337 3.87 -6.00 -0.94
N GLY A 338 3.21 -5.23 -1.82
CA GLY A 338 3.08 -5.61 -3.23
C GLY A 338 4.46 -5.81 -3.88
N PRO A 339 4.67 -6.87 -4.68
CA PRO A 339 3.65 -7.72 -5.29
C PRO A 339 3.15 -8.89 -4.42
N TRP A 340 3.67 -9.03 -3.20
CA TRP A 340 3.38 -10.10 -2.24
C TRP A 340 2.13 -9.81 -1.41
N CYS A 341 1.88 -10.63 -0.39
CA CYS A 341 0.83 -10.44 0.64
C CYS A 341 -0.60 -10.11 0.14
N GLU A 342 -0.99 -10.53 -1.06
CA GLU A 342 -2.38 -10.53 -1.56
C GLU A 342 -3.32 -11.21 -0.54
N VAL A 343 -4.35 -10.52 -0.06
CA VAL A 343 -5.40 -11.13 0.77
C VAL A 343 -6.28 -12.02 -0.10
N ARG A 344 -6.39 -13.31 0.28
CA ARG A 344 -7.10 -14.33 -0.49
C ARG A 344 -8.28 -14.93 0.29
N GLY A 345 -9.21 -15.54 -0.43
CA GLY A 345 -10.44 -16.16 0.13
C GLY A 345 -10.26 -17.27 1.18
N GLY A 346 -9.03 -17.74 1.40
CA GLY A 346 -8.67 -18.69 2.45
C GLY A 346 -7.82 -18.10 3.59
N HIS A 347 -7.61 -16.79 3.61
CA HIS A 347 -7.01 -16.08 4.75
C HIS A 347 -8.13 -15.71 5.74
N GLU A 348 -7.89 -15.84 7.04
CA GLU A 348 -8.84 -15.46 8.09
C GLU A 348 -9.38 -14.03 7.92
N GLY A 349 -8.52 -13.07 7.56
CA GLY A 349 -8.91 -11.69 7.31
C GLY A 349 -10.02 -11.50 6.26
N TRP A 350 -10.20 -12.45 5.33
CA TRP A 350 -11.17 -12.34 4.25
C TRP A 350 -12.62 -12.21 4.72
N LYS A 351 -12.96 -12.80 5.89
CA LYS A 351 -14.33 -12.73 6.42
C LYS A 351 -14.79 -11.30 6.70
N TYR A 352 -13.87 -10.42 7.09
CA TYR A 352 -14.16 -9.01 7.35
C TYR A 352 -14.43 -8.22 6.05
N LEU A 353 -13.79 -8.58 4.93
CA LEU A 353 -14.15 -8.03 3.61
C LEU A 353 -15.57 -8.43 3.22
N VAL A 354 -15.90 -9.72 3.34
CA VAL A 354 -17.23 -10.25 3.01
C VAL A 354 -18.31 -9.56 3.85
N GLN A 355 -18.12 -9.45 5.17
CA GLN A 355 -19.03 -8.74 6.09
C GLN A 355 -19.18 -7.26 5.73
N TYR A 356 -18.07 -6.57 5.40
CA TYR A 356 -18.10 -5.16 5.00
C TYR A 356 -18.92 -4.94 3.73
N TYR A 357 -18.65 -5.69 2.66
CA TYR A 357 -19.35 -5.50 1.39
C TYR A 357 -20.83 -5.94 1.45
N GLN A 358 -21.16 -6.99 2.21
CA GLN A 358 -22.55 -7.37 2.48
C GLN A 358 -23.31 -6.25 3.23
N ARG A 359 -22.65 -5.58 4.19
CA ARG A 359 -23.23 -4.41 4.88
C ARG A 359 -23.46 -3.24 3.92
N GLN A 360 -22.48 -2.87 3.11
CA GLN A 360 -22.61 -1.77 2.13
C GLN A 360 -23.73 -2.02 1.12
N GLU A 361 -23.84 -3.24 0.59
CA GLU A 361 -24.91 -3.60 -0.34
C GLU A 361 -26.31 -3.62 0.29
N ARG A 362 -26.42 -3.86 1.61
CA ARG A 362 -27.69 -3.68 2.35
C ARG A 362 -28.00 -2.20 2.54
N GLU A 363 -27.05 -1.41 3.04
CA GLU A 363 -27.22 0.03 3.29
C GLU A 363 -27.60 0.80 2.02
N LYS A 364 -27.00 0.42 0.87
CA LYS A 364 -27.36 0.94 -0.45
C LYS A 364 -28.80 0.61 -0.84
N LYS A 365 -29.25 -0.64 -0.67
CA LYS A 365 -30.65 -1.05 -0.98
C LYS A 365 -31.65 -0.34 -0.08
N GLU A 366 -31.34 -0.21 1.22
CA GLU A 366 -32.15 0.59 2.14
C GLU A 366 -32.22 2.06 1.71
N ALA A 367 -31.11 2.65 1.23
CA ALA A 367 -31.10 4.03 0.74
C ALA A 367 -31.87 4.21 -0.57
N GLU A 368 -31.81 3.24 -1.49
CA GLU A 368 -32.60 3.20 -2.72
C GLU A 368 -34.11 3.05 -2.43
N GLU A 369 -34.49 2.19 -1.48
CA GLU A 369 -35.86 2.08 -0.99
C GLU A 369 -36.38 3.35 -0.33
N ARG A 370 -35.57 3.99 0.55
CA ARG A 370 -35.94 5.26 1.20
C ARG A 370 -36.14 6.38 0.17
N LYS A 371 -35.28 6.46 -0.85
CA LYS A 371 -35.45 7.39 -1.99
C LYS A 371 -36.73 7.12 -2.78
N LYS A 372 -37.04 5.84 -3.06
CA LYS A 372 -38.28 5.46 -3.77
C LYS A 372 -39.53 5.83 -2.96
N LYS A 373 -39.54 5.52 -1.64
CA LYS A 373 -40.64 5.87 -0.73
C LYS A 373 -40.85 7.39 -0.67
N LYS A 374 -39.79 8.18 -0.52
CA LYS A 374 -39.88 9.65 -0.53
C LYS A 374 -40.48 10.20 -1.84
N LYS A 375 -40.05 9.67 -3.00
CA LYS A 375 -40.62 10.06 -4.31
C LYS A 375 -42.10 9.66 -4.44
N GLU A 376 -42.47 8.48 -3.96
CA GLU A 376 -43.86 8.03 -3.90
C GLU A 376 -44.73 8.78 -2.87
N GLU A 377 -44.13 9.53 -1.94
CA GLU A 377 -44.82 10.42 -1.01
C GLU A 377 -44.97 11.82 -1.63
N GLU A 378 -43.90 12.36 -2.22
CA GLU A 378 -43.89 13.62 -2.98
C GLU A 378 -44.93 13.61 -4.12
N GLU A 379 -44.97 12.54 -4.93
CA GLU A 379 -45.96 12.38 -6.02
C GLU A 379 -47.42 12.33 -5.50
N LYS A 380 -47.65 11.80 -4.29
CA LYS A 380 -48.99 11.74 -3.68
C LYS A 380 -49.40 13.07 -3.04
N GLU A 381 -48.43 13.86 -2.56
CA GLU A 381 -48.69 15.19 -2.01
C GLU A 381 -48.96 16.19 -3.13
N GLU A 382 -48.21 16.13 -4.24
CA GLU A 382 -48.47 16.92 -5.44
C GLU A 382 -49.85 16.59 -6.05
N GLN A 383 -50.23 15.32 -6.13
CA GLN A 383 -51.57 14.90 -6.57
C GLN A 383 -52.71 15.36 -5.64
N LYS A 384 -52.44 15.58 -4.34
CA LYS A 384 -53.44 16.12 -3.39
C LYS A 384 -53.61 17.64 -3.51
N GLN A 385 -52.56 18.38 -3.84
CA GLN A 385 -52.63 19.83 -4.06
C GLN A 385 -53.25 20.19 -5.41
N ASN A 386 -53.27 19.26 -6.37
CA ASN A 386 -53.80 19.48 -7.71
C ASN A 386 -55.31 19.82 -7.78
N PRO A 387 -56.24 19.11 -7.11
CA PRO A 387 -57.66 19.48 -7.12
C PRO A 387 -57.93 20.87 -6.52
N GLU A 388 -57.24 21.26 -5.44
CA GLU A 388 -57.39 22.60 -4.85
C GLU A 388 -56.95 23.70 -5.84
N ARG A 389 -55.91 23.46 -6.63
CA ARG A 389 -55.50 24.36 -7.72
C ARG A 389 -56.49 24.37 -8.89
N GLU A 390 -57.06 23.23 -9.26
CA GLU A 390 -58.02 23.14 -10.37
C GLU A 390 -59.38 23.80 -10.01
N GLU A 391 -59.80 23.70 -8.75
CA GLU A 391 -60.98 24.39 -8.22
C GLU A 391 -60.74 25.90 -8.09
N ALA A 392 -59.58 26.32 -7.58
CA ALA A 392 -59.19 27.73 -7.56
C ALA A 392 -59.05 28.33 -8.98
N ALA A 393 -58.56 27.56 -9.95
CA ALA A 393 -58.48 27.99 -11.34
C ALA A 393 -59.87 28.15 -11.99
N LYS A 394 -60.84 27.28 -11.66
CA LYS A 394 -62.24 27.44 -12.08
C LYS A 394 -62.88 28.68 -11.45
N ALA A 395 -62.69 28.91 -10.16
CA ALA A 395 -63.17 30.11 -9.48
C ALA A 395 -62.60 31.41 -10.09
N LEU A 396 -61.34 31.42 -10.51
CA LEU A 396 -60.72 32.55 -11.23
C LEU A 396 -61.25 32.69 -12.67
N ALA A 397 -61.55 31.59 -13.36
CA ALA A 397 -62.14 31.62 -14.69
C ALA A 397 -63.58 32.17 -14.70
N ASP A 398 -64.42 31.76 -13.73
CA ASP A 398 -65.81 32.22 -13.60
C ASP A 398 -65.90 33.73 -13.28
N VAL A 399 -64.95 34.27 -12.50
CA VAL A 399 -64.81 35.72 -12.28
C VAL A 399 -64.48 36.46 -13.58
N SER A 400 -63.79 35.83 -14.52
CA SER A 400 -63.35 36.44 -15.79
C SER A 400 -64.42 36.45 -16.89
N LEU A 401 -65.60 35.86 -16.68
CA LEU A 401 -66.68 35.77 -17.68
C LEU A 401 -67.68 36.95 -17.64
N ASN A 402 -67.49 37.95 -16.79
CA ASN A 402 -68.49 38.99 -16.54
C ASN A 402 -68.05 40.45 -16.81
N THR A 403 -67.24 40.67 -17.85
CA THR A 403 -67.05 41.99 -18.48
C THR A 403 -67.08 41.87 -20.00
N ASN A 404 -67.96 42.63 -20.66
CA ASN A 404 -68.24 42.53 -22.08
C ASN A 404 -67.94 43.86 -22.80
N GLY A 405 -67.49 43.80 -24.07
CA GLY A 405 -67.20 44.98 -24.90
C GLY A 405 -65.70 45.33 -25.06
N THR A 406 -65.26 45.95 -26.17
CA THR A 406 -65.96 46.33 -27.42
C THR A 406 -64.96 46.55 -28.56
N GLU A 407 -65.26 45.97 -29.74
CA GLU A 407 -64.76 46.38 -31.07
C GLU A 407 -63.21 46.31 -31.28
N SER A 408 -62.60 46.49 -32.46
CA SER A 408 -63.11 46.75 -33.82
C SER A 408 -62.30 46.00 -34.90
N GLN A 409 -62.62 46.22 -36.18
CA GLN A 409 -62.07 45.51 -37.35
C GLN A 409 -60.69 46.02 -37.81
N THR A 410 -59.89 45.18 -38.46
CA THR A 410 -59.18 45.53 -39.72
C THR A 410 -58.74 44.29 -40.51
N GLN A 411 -58.34 44.48 -41.77
CA GLN A 411 -58.11 43.41 -42.77
C GLN A 411 -56.62 43.24 -43.09
N SER A 412 -56.18 42.03 -43.49
CA SER A 412 -55.81 41.74 -44.90
C SER A 412 -55.08 40.40 -45.13
N ALA A 413 -55.55 39.64 -46.13
CA ALA A 413 -54.84 38.75 -47.09
C ALA A 413 -53.53 38.00 -46.74
N GLY A 414 -53.46 36.70 -47.10
CA GLY A 414 -52.19 35.97 -47.25
C GLY A 414 -52.27 34.44 -47.40
N ASN A 415 -52.24 33.96 -48.65
CA ASN A 415 -52.12 32.56 -49.17
C ASN A 415 -51.22 31.55 -48.39
N ALA A 416 -51.32 30.22 -48.60
CA ALA A 416 -52.38 29.36 -49.15
C ALA A 416 -52.04 27.85 -49.01
N THR A 417 -53.03 27.05 -48.56
CA THR A 417 -53.29 25.59 -48.79
C THR A 417 -52.22 24.49 -48.57
N PRO A 418 -52.62 23.26 -48.15
CA PRO A 418 -51.72 22.17 -47.75
C PRO A 418 -51.72 20.96 -48.71
N ALA A 419 -51.02 19.88 -48.32
CA ALA A 419 -51.25 18.52 -48.85
C ALA A 419 -51.12 17.45 -47.75
N ALA A 420 -52.13 16.57 -47.66
CA ALA A 420 -52.00 15.17 -47.20
C ALA A 420 -51.95 14.28 -48.46
N SER A 421 -51.89 12.93 -48.47
CA SER A 421 -52.08 11.87 -47.46
C SER A 421 -51.46 10.55 -47.98
N THR A 422 -51.63 9.42 -47.25
CA THR A 422 -51.73 8.01 -47.77
C THR A 422 -50.49 7.38 -48.49
N SER A 423 -50.29 6.06 -48.59
CA SER A 423 -50.67 4.88 -47.75
C SER A 423 -50.06 3.57 -48.30
N ALA A 424 -49.73 2.63 -47.39
CA ALA A 424 -49.79 1.14 -47.52
C ALA A 424 -48.89 0.33 -48.53
N ASP A 425 -48.58 -0.90 -48.10
CA ASP A 425 -48.35 -2.17 -48.84
C ASP A 425 -47.22 -2.35 -49.90
N ALA A 426 -46.76 -3.56 -50.26
CA ALA A 426 -46.62 -4.87 -49.57
C ALA A 426 -45.85 -5.90 -50.47
N SER A 427 -45.24 -6.96 -49.90
CA SER A 427 -44.58 -8.13 -50.59
C SER A 427 -43.39 -7.78 -51.54
N GLY A 428 -42.46 -8.63 -52.01
CA GLY A 428 -42.11 -10.07 -51.95
C GLY A 428 -40.90 -10.32 -52.91
N THR A 429 -40.39 -11.51 -53.27
CA THR A 429 -40.60 -12.91 -52.81
C THR A 429 -39.41 -13.82 -53.21
N SER A 430 -38.85 -14.59 -52.26
CA SER A 430 -38.26 -15.96 -52.40
C SER A 430 -37.19 -16.39 -53.46
N THR A 431 -36.06 -16.92 -52.93
CA THR A 431 -35.33 -18.16 -53.37
C THR A 431 -34.66 -18.22 -54.78
N PRO A 432 -33.99 -19.32 -55.18
CA PRO A 432 -32.72 -19.79 -54.61
C PRO A 432 -31.62 -20.11 -55.66
N THR A 433 -30.38 -20.38 -55.21
CA THR A 433 -29.44 -21.21 -56.00
C THR A 433 -28.44 -21.92 -55.09
N GLY A 434 -28.02 -23.12 -55.47
CA GLY A 434 -26.94 -23.85 -54.81
C GLY A 434 -26.15 -24.67 -55.83
N GLN A 435 -24.87 -24.91 -55.54
CA GLN A 435 -24.06 -25.87 -56.29
C GLN A 435 -23.27 -26.75 -55.32
N GLN A 436 -23.15 -28.02 -55.70
CA GLN A 436 -22.31 -29.01 -55.02
C GLN A 436 -20.90 -28.96 -55.63
N GLN A 437 -19.88 -29.23 -54.82
CA GLN A 437 -18.71 -29.97 -55.29
C GLN A 437 -18.14 -30.83 -54.16
N ALA A 438 -17.39 -31.86 -54.53
CA ALA A 438 -17.36 -33.10 -53.76
C ALA A 438 -15.97 -33.52 -53.28
N GLY A 439 -15.94 -33.98 -52.02
CA GLY A 439 -15.17 -35.16 -51.63
C GLY A 439 -13.68 -34.98 -51.30
N GLN A 440 -13.32 -35.45 -50.10
CA GLN A 440 -12.43 -36.60 -50.00
C GLN A 440 -12.74 -37.39 -48.72
N LYS A 441 -12.64 -38.74 -48.80
CA LYS A 441 -12.83 -39.63 -47.65
C LYS A 441 -11.51 -39.81 -46.91
N ARG A 442 -11.54 -39.82 -45.57
CA ARG A 442 -10.61 -40.60 -44.74
C ARG A 442 -11.33 -41.17 -43.52
N GLU A 443 -10.71 -42.14 -42.85
CA GLU A 443 -11.45 -43.30 -42.37
C GLU A 443 -11.87 -43.34 -40.90
N ARG A 444 -12.73 -44.33 -40.60
CA ARG A 444 -13.48 -44.50 -39.35
C ARG A 444 -12.58 -44.75 -38.13
N ARG A 445 -12.98 -44.19 -36.98
CA ARG A 445 -13.00 -44.93 -35.70
C ARG A 445 -14.30 -44.66 -34.96
N LYS A 446 -15.07 -45.72 -34.67
CA LYS A 446 -16.29 -45.64 -33.85
C LYS A 446 -15.91 -45.34 -32.40
N LYS A 447 -16.67 -44.46 -31.74
CA LYS A 447 -16.84 -44.44 -30.27
C LYS A 447 -18.34 -44.53 -29.95
N GLN A 448 -18.66 -45.09 -28.79
CA GLN A 448 -20.04 -45.35 -28.37
C GLN A 448 -20.75 -44.04 -27.97
N PRO A 449 -22.09 -43.94 -28.13
CA PRO A 449 -22.85 -42.84 -27.57
C PRO A 449 -22.93 -42.96 -26.04
N GLN A 450 -22.47 -41.94 -25.32
CA GLN A 450 -22.83 -41.74 -23.91
C GLN A 450 -24.17 -41.00 -23.82
N PRO A 451 -24.95 -41.20 -22.73
CA PRO A 451 -26.21 -40.47 -22.53
C PRO A 451 -25.95 -38.96 -22.41
N PRO A 452 -26.93 -38.10 -22.76
CA PRO A 452 -26.74 -36.65 -22.77
C PRO A 452 -26.54 -36.11 -21.35
N GLN A 453 -25.30 -35.76 -21.01
CA GLN A 453 -25.01 -34.96 -19.83
C GLN A 453 -25.73 -33.62 -19.95
N GLN A 454 -26.59 -33.32 -18.98
CA GLN A 454 -27.21 -32.00 -18.87
C GLN A 454 -26.11 -30.94 -18.77
N GLN A 455 -26.07 -30.02 -19.73
CA GLN A 455 -25.24 -28.83 -19.64
C GLN A 455 -25.76 -27.93 -18.51
N LYS A 456 -25.30 -28.18 -17.28
CA LYS A 456 -25.33 -27.17 -16.23
C LYS A 456 -24.54 -25.97 -16.75
N LYS A 457 -25.26 -24.93 -17.20
CA LYS A 457 -24.68 -23.61 -17.40
C LYS A 457 -24.03 -23.24 -16.07
N ASN A 458 -22.70 -23.15 -16.05
CA ASN A 458 -21.98 -22.59 -14.92
C ASN A 458 -22.31 -21.10 -14.87
N ALA A 459 -23.41 -20.76 -14.18
CA ALA A 459 -23.62 -19.43 -13.65
C ALA A 459 -22.38 -19.13 -12.79
N LYS A 460 -21.52 -18.25 -13.30
CA LYS A 460 -20.26 -17.88 -12.67
C LYS A 460 -20.62 -17.20 -11.36
N LYS A 461 -20.57 -17.92 -10.23
CA LYS A 461 -20.92 -17.36 -8.92
C LYS A 461 -20.13 -16.08 -8.73
N GLU A 462 -20.85 -14.99 -8.54
CA GLU A 462 -20.28 -13.66 -8.39
C GLU A 462 -19.45 -13.60 -7.09
N SER A 463 -18.38 -12.82 -7.09
CA SER A 463 -17.47 -12.75 -5.95
C SER A 463 -18.15 -12.00 -4.80
N GLU A 464 -18.17 -12.59 -3.61
CA GLU A 464 -18.73 -11.97 -2.39
C GLU A 464 -17.93 -10.75 -1.92
N VAL A 465 -16.73 -10.56 -2.49
CA VAL A 465 -15.94 -9.33 -2.41
C VAL A 465 -15.71 -8.82 -3.84
N PRO A 466 -16.14 -7.60 -4.19
CA PRO A 466 -15.99 -7.07 -5.54
C PRO A 466 -14.53 -6.79 -5.92
N GLU A 467 -14.25 -6.83 -7.22
CA GLU A 467 -13.01 -6.33 -7.83
C GLU A 467 -13.23 -4.88 -8.29
N ARG A 468 -12.52 -3.91 -7.69
CA ARG A 468 -12.64 -2.48 -8.02
C ARG A 468 -12.05 -2.13 -9.39
N PHE A 469 -10.99 -2.83 -9.78
CA PHE A 469 -10.36 -2.78 -11.09
C PHE A 469 -10.43 -4.17 -11.74
N LYS A 470 -10.48 -4.22 -13.06
CA LYS A 470 -10.51 -5.48 -13.82
C LYS A 470 -9.21 -6.26 -13.61
N VAL A 471 -9.30 -7.50 -13.14
CA VAL A 471 -8.13 -8.38 -12.95
C VAL A 471 -7.98 -9.35 -14.13
N VAL A 472 -6.80 -9.36 -14.76
CA VAL A 472 -6.48 -10.21 -15.94
C VAL A 472 -5.22 -11.05 -15.73
N LYS A 473 -5.00 -12.06 -16.56
CA LYS A 473 -3.69 -12.76 -16.60
C LYS A 473 -2.66 -11.86 -17.26
N LYS A 474 -1.38 -11.95 -16.86
CA LYS A 474 -0.28 -11.17 -17.47
C LYS A 474 -0.13 -11.38 -18.98
N GLU A 475 -0.43 -12.58 -19.48
CA GLU A 475 -0.44 -12.89 -20.93
C GLU A 475 -1.69 -12.37 -21.66
N LYS A 476 -2.58 -11.67 -20.95
CA LYS A 476 -3.80 -11.01 -21.43
C LYS A 476 -3.97 -9.64 -20.74
N TRP A 477 -2.86 -8.98 -20.43
CA TRP A 477 -2.88 -7.63 -19.88
C TRP A 477 -3.45 -6.64 -20.89
N GLU A 478 -4.15 -5.64 -20.39
CA GLU A 478 -4.73 -4.53 -21.13
C GLU A 478 -4.65 -3.28 -20.25
N GLU A 479 -4.65 -2.10 -20.88
CA GLU A 479 -4.42 -0.83 -20.18
C GLU A 479 -5.46 -0.58 -19.07
N GLY A 480 -4.99 -0.16 -17.89
CA GLY A 480 -5.83 0.04 -16.70
C GLY A 480 -6.21 -1.24 -15.93
N ALA A 481 -5.89 -2.45 -16.42
CA ALA A 481 -6.18 -3.70 -15.73
C ALA A 481 -5.06 -4.13 -14.75
N MET A 482 -5.47 -4.69 -13.61
CA MET A 482 -4.56 -5.33 -12.64
C MET A 482 -4.11 -6.71 -13.11
N VAL A 483 -2.91 -7.13 -12.71
CA VAL A 483 -2.41 -8.48 -13.01
C VAL A 483 -2.74 -9.47 -11.89
N LYS A 484 -3.41 -10.57 -12.23
CA LYS A 484 -3.76 -11.64 -11.30
C LYS A 484 -2.52 -12.20 -10.60
N GLY A 485 -2.51 -12.13 -9.26
CA GLY A 485 -1.43 -12.63 -8.42
C GLY A 485 -0.23 -11.68 -8.28
N ARG A 486 -0.30 -10.48 -8.87
CA ARG A 486 0.52 -9.32 -8.48
C ARG A 486 -0.33 -8.46 -7.56
N ASN A 487 0.02 -8.37 -6.28
CA ASN A 487 -0.61 -7.38 -5.41
C ASN A 487 -0.15 -5.97 -5.78
N GLU A 488 -1.01 -4.98 -5.58
CA GLU A 488 -0.78 -3.59 -6.02
C GLU A 488 -1.18 -2.62 -4.90
N PRO A 489 -0.55 -1.44 -4.78
CA PRO A 489 -0.81 -0.49 -3.67
C PRO A 489 -2.27 -0.02 -3.59
N CYS A 490 -3.05 -0.16 -4.67
CA CYS A 490 -4.48 0.09 -4.67
C CYS A 490 -5.29 -0.88 -3.77
N THR A 491 -4.73 -2.03 -3.36
CA THR A 491 -5.42 -2.97 -2.47
C THR A 491 -5.35 -2.57 -1.00
N ILE A 492 -4.66 -1.47 -0.64
CA ILE A 492 -4.58 -0.96 0.73
C ILE A 492 -5.95 -0.64 1.35
N GLU A 493 -6.96 -0.34 0.52
CA GLU A 493 -8.37 -0.21 0.94
C GLU A 493 -8.87 -1.50 1.64
N ARG A 494 -8.47 -2.67 1.16
CA ARG A 494 -8.82 -3.97 1.74
C ARG A 494 -8.12 -4.19 3.07
N ILE A 495 -6.86 -3.75 3.20
CA ILE A 495 -6.09 -3.85 4.45
C ILE A 495 -6.77 -3.04 5.56
N ALA A 496 -7.14 -1.78 5.27
CA ALA A 496 -7.83 -0.91 6.22
C ALA A 496 -9.23 -1.43 6.61
N ILE A 497 -10.01 -1.96 5.64
CA ILE A 497 -11.32 -2.59 5.92
C ILE A 497 -11.17 -3.80 6.86
N ILE A 498 -10.16 -4.64 6.66
CA ILE A 498 -9.91 -5.82 7.50
C ILE A 498 -9.53 -5.39 8.92
N VAL A 499 -8.62 -4.43 9.07
CA VAL A 499 -8.25 -3.86 10.39
C VAL A 499 -9.47 -3.29 11.11
N ALA A 500 -10.30 -2.50 10.43
CA ALA A 500 -11.52 -1.94 11.02
C ALA A 500 -12.49 -3.03 11.50
N GLY A 501 -12.65 -4.10 10.71
CA GLY A 501 -13.45 -5.27 11.07
C GLY A 501 -12.90 -6.06 12.26
N ILE A 502 -11.58 -6.34 12.29
CA ILE A 502 -10.91 -7.04 13.40
C ILE A 502 -11.02 -6.25 14.71
N LYS A 503 -10.89 -4.92 14.64
CA LYS A 503 -10.84 -4.05 15.82
C LYS A 503 -12.22 -3.51 16.26
N GLY A 504 -13.28 -3.69 15.46
CA GLY A 504 -14.63 -3.22 15.81
C GLY A 504 -14.80 -1.70 15.77
N THR A 505 -14.07 -1.02 14.88
CA THR A 505 -13.94 0.45 14.79
C THR A 505 -14.34 0.92 13.38
N SER A 506 -14.44 2.23 13.14
CA SER A 506 -14.72 2.75 11.80
C SER A 506 -13.50 2.65 10.87
N LEU A 507 -13.75 2.70 9.56
CA LEU A 507 -12.69 2.81 8.55
C LEU A 507 -11.94 4.16 8.67
N GLU A 508 -12.65 5.21 9.09
CA GLU A 508 -12.12 6.56 9.30
C GLU A 508 -11.07 6.57 10.43
N GLU A 509 -11.39 6.02 11.60
CA GLU A 509 -10.47 5.92 12.74
C GLU A 509 -9.17 5.17 12.39
N VAL A 510 -9.27 4.08 11.60
CA VAL A 510 -8.10 3.30 11.15
C VAL A 510 -7.25 4.11 10.18
N CYS A 511 -7.86 4.67 9.13
CA CYS A 511 -7.15 5.43 8.10
C CYS A 511 -6.49 6.68 8.67
N GLU A 512 -7.20 7.48 9.47
CA GLU A 512 -6.68 8.71 10.06
C GLU A 512 -5.59 8.44 11.09
N ALA A 513 -5.70 7.37 11.89
CA ALA A 513 -4.64 6.96 12.79
C ALA A 513 -3.38 6.53 12.05
N ALA A 514 -3.50 5.65 11.04
CA ALA A 514 -2.39 5.20 10.23
C ALA A 514 -1.74 6.36 9.46
N TRP A 515 -2.54 7.21 8.80
CA TRP A 515 -2.06 8.41 8.11
C TRP A 515 -1.27 9.33 9.05
N ARG A 516 -1.85 9.70 10.20
CA ARG A 516 -1.19 10.58 11.18
C ARG A 516 0.10 9.98 11.74
N ASN A 517 0.15 8.67 11.96
CA ASN A 517 1.36 7.97 12.41
C ASN A 517 2.45 8.03 11.32
N THR A 518 2.12 7.67 10.09
CA THR A 518 3.05 7.62 8.95
C THR A 518 3.59 9.01 8.60
N VAL A 519 2.74 10.03 8.53
CA VAL A 519 3.17 11.42 8.29
C VAL A 519 4.14 11.90 9.38
N LYS A 520 3.84 11.64 10.66
CA LYS A 520 4.69 12.03 11.79
C LYS A 520 6.08 11.38 11.74
N VAL A 521 6.17 10.09 11.41
CA VAL A 521 7.44 9.34 11.42
C VAL A 521 8.32 9.70 10.22
N PHE A 522 7.73 9.77 9.03
CA PHE A 522 8.47 9.94 7.77
C PHE A 522 8.54 11.39 7.26
N GLY A 523 7.93 12.37 7.93
CA GLY A 523 7.93 13.77 7.52
C GLY A 523 7.15 14.03 6.23
N LEU A 524 6.05 13.29 6.03
CA LEU A 524 5.27 13.27 4.78
C LEU A 524 4.05 14.19 4.83
N GLU A 525 4.25 15.47 5.19
CA GLU A 525 3.17 16.49 5.14
C GLU A 525 2.71 16.75 3.69
#